data_AF-I3IBH9-F1
#
_entry.id   AF-I3IBH9-F1
#
_cell.length_a   1.000
_cell.length_b   1.000
_cell.length_c   1.000
_cell.angle_alpha   90.00
_cell.angle_beta   90.00
_cell.angle_gamma   90.00
#
_symmetry.space_group_name_H-M   'P 1'
#
loop_
_entity.id
_entity.type
_entity.pdbx_description
1 polymer ?
#
loop_
_entity_poly.entity_id
_entity_poly.type
_entity_poly.pdbx_seq_one_letter_code
_entity_poly.pdbx_strand_id
1 'polypeptide(L)'
;MISLSALIFSGCATAPPPPIDANTLASAAEKILSENIYYNELFTSCAALGGEIEVDAINVQQNWLNANAPLVVAADSYYSQQQAENSFEYAGLTLAPTAIRLVLDARQKAKDELSLSKRSPANQQKTCAFKLAQMAPATLPLSNDPAIARAQTELLKHQPLDETPLSAPRLAGGINAIPGGKSFFTINKSHQSNCPDAYTLVIANDWPKEAYANFCGAKAVEVLICDWGKCDIKKL
;
A
#
# COMPACT_ATOMS: atom_id res chain seq x y z
N MET A 1 22.79 24.12 65.88
CA MET A 1 22.06 24.54 64.67
C MET A 1 22.54 23.69 63.51
N ILE A 2 21.72 22.77 63.02
CA ILE A 2 22.04 21.92 61.87
C ILE A 2 20.94 22.19 60.85
N SER A 3 21.23 23.06 59.87
CA SER A 3 20.39 23.29 58.71
C SER A 3 20.62 22.16 57.72
N LEU A 4 19.65 21.26 57.62
CA LEU A 4 19.62 20.20 56.60
C LEU A 4 18.97 20.78 55.34
N SER A 5 19.79 21.15 54.37
CA SER A 5 19.37 21.64 53.05
C SER A 5 18.62 20.54 52.29
N ALA A 6 17.31 20.74 52.09
CA ALA A 6 16.49 19.90 51.23
C ALA A 6 16.84 20.17 49.76
N LEU A 7 17.61 19.28 49.14
CA LEU A 7 17.75 19.18 47.69
C LEU A 7 16.44 18.65 47.12
N ILE A 8 15.65 19.56 46.55
CA ILE A 8 14.44 19.26 45.80
C ILE A 8 14.91 18.65 44.46
N PHE A 9 14.81 17.33 44.33
CA PHE A 9 14.91 16.65 43.04
C PHE A 9 13.69 17.03 42.19
N SER A 10 13.79 18.14 41.45
CA SER A 10 12.88 18.44 40.35
C SER A 10 13.20 17.49 39.20
N GLY A 11 12.57 16.30 39.22
CA GLY A 11 12.53 15.42 38.06
C GLY A 11 11.85 16.15 36.91
N CYS A 12 12.55 16.30 35.78
CA CYS A 12 11.97 16.76 34.53
C CYS A 12 10.92 15.73 34.08
N ALA A 13 9.68 15.90 34.54
CA ALA A 13 8.53 15.30 33.87
C ALA A 13 8.41 15.98 32.51
N THR A 14 9.09 15.41 31.51
CA THR A 14 8.87 15.77 30.12
C THR A 14 7.38 15.55 29.83
N ALA A 15 6.69 16.63 29.46
CA ALA A 15 5.29 16.53 29.04
C ALA A 15 5.18 15.46 27.96
N PRO A 16 4.15 14.59 28.01
CA PRO A 16 3.98 13.58 26.96
C PRO A 16 3.96 14.30 25.61
N PRO A 17 4.64 13.72 24.59
CA PRO A 17 4.67 14.33 23.26
C PRO A 17 3.24 14.58 22.78
N PRO A 18 3.01 15.67 22.02
CA PRO A 18 1.69 15.95 21.49
C PRO A 18 1.18 14.75 20.68
N PRO A 19 -0.13 14.48 20.72
CA PRO A 19 -0.71 13.40 19.93
C PRO A 19 -0.42 13.63 18.45
N ILE A 20 -0.15 12.55 17.73
CA ILE A 20 0.11 12.59 16.30
C ILE A 20 -1.18 12.98 15.59
N ASP A 21 -1.09 13.91 14.65
CA ASP A 21 -2.24 14.32 13.87
C ASP A 21 -2.70 13.19 12.93
N ALA A 22 -4.01 13.13 12.70
CA ALA A 22 -4.61 12.06 11.90
C ALA A 22 -4.09 12.00 10.46
N ASN A 23 -3.69 13.14 9.87
CA ASN A 23 -3.18 13.17 8.50
C ASN A 23 -1.78 12.55 8.42
N THR A 24 -0.91 12.83 9.40
CA THR A 24 0.39 12.18 9.53
C THR A 24 0.23 10.67 9.73
N LEU A 25 -0.72 10.26 10.57
CA LEU A 25 -0.99 8.84 10.81
C LEU A 25 -1.48 8.12 9.54
N ALA A 26 -2.42 8.73 8.81
CA ALA A 26 -2.93 8.21 7.53
C ALA A 26 -1.85 8.13 6.46
N SER A 27 -1.03 9.18 6.33
CA SER A 27 0.08 9.21 5.37
C SER A 27 1.14 8.15 5.68
N ALA A 28 1.43 7.92 6.96
CA ALA A 28 2.34 6.86 7.37
C ALA A 28 1.77 5.47 7.08
N ALA A 29 0.48 5.24 7.35
CA ALA A 29 -0.19 3.98 7.02
C ALA A 29 -0.15 3.69 5.52
N GLU A 30 -0.52 4.67 4.69
CA GLU A 30 -0.47 4.54 3.23
C GLU A 30 0.95 4.25 2.72
N LYS A 31 1.96 4.95 3.28
CA LYS A 31 3.37 4.72 2.94
C LYS A 31 3.83 3.30 3.31
N ILE A 32 3.50 2.81 4.50
CA ILE A 32 3.82 1.44 4.94
C ILE A 32 3.22 0.42 3.98
N LEU A 33 1.95 0.61 3.60
CA LEU A 33 1.26 -0.28 2.68
C LEU A 33 1.90 -0.24 1.28
N SER A 34 2.18 0.96 0.77
CA SER A 34 2.88 1.15 -0.50
C SER A 34 4.23 0.44 -0.52
N GLU A 35 5.02 0.54 0.55
CA GLU A 35 6.30 -0.14 0.67
C GLU A 35 6.15 -1.66 0.77
N ASN A 36 5.18 -2.16 1.54
CA ASN A 36 4.87 -3.60 1.59
C ASN A 36 4.59 -4.16 0.19
N ILE A 37 3.76 -3.48 -0.58
CA ILE A 37 3.41 -3.90 -1.95
C ILE A 37 4.63 -3.84 -2.86
N TYR A 38 5.37 -2.72 -2.82
CA TYR A 38 6.55 -2.49 -3.64
C TYR A 38 7.62 -3.56 -3.40
N TYR A 39 7.96 -3.84 -2.14
CA TYR A 39 8.98 -4.84 -1.81
C TYR A 39 8.51 -6.26 -2.16
N ASN A 40 7.24 -6.61 -1.87
CA ASN A 40 6.71 -7.91 -2.27
C ASN A 40 6.75 -8.13 -3.78
N GLU A 41 6.43 -7.11 -4.59
CA GLU A 41 6.53 -7.20 -6.05
C GLU A 41 7.99 -7.36 -6.50
N LEU A 42 8.93 -6.64 -5.86
CA LEU A 42 10.36 -6.77 -6.14
C LEU A 42 10.86 -8.18 -5.84
N PHE A 43 10.55 -8.72 -4.65
CA PHE A 43 10.94 -10.07 -4.26
C PHE A 43 10.34 -11.12 -5.19
N THR A 44 9.05 -11.01 -5.49
CA THR A 44 8.35 -11.94 -6.39
C THR A 44 8.94 -11.91 -7.80
N SER A 45 9.21 -10.70 -8.33
CA SER A 45 9.82 -10.52 -9.65
C SER A 45 11.22 -11.12 -9.73
N CYS A 46 12.02 -10.98 -8.68
CA CYS A 46 13.37 -11.55 -8.62
C CYS A 46 13.35 -13.06 -8.38
N ALA A 47 12.43 -13.55 -7.55
CA ALA A 47 12.25 -14.98 -7.30
C ALA A 47 11.87 -15.74 -8.58
N ALA A 48 11.02 -15.14 -9.42
CA ALA A 48 10.60 -15.72 -10.69
C ALA A 48 11.74 -15.96 -11.69
N LEU A 49 12.95 -15.41 -11.48
CA LEU A 49 14.11 -15.67 -12.32
C LEU A 49 14.76 -17.04 -12.05
N GLY A 50 14.48 -17.67 -10.91
CA GLY A 50 14.98 -18.99 -10.53
C GLY A 50 16.47 -19.04 -10.16
N GLY A 51 16.93 -20.17 -9.62
CA GLY A 51 18.34 -20.39 -9.28
C GLY A 51 18.76 -19.69 -7.98
N GLU A 52 20.02 -19.24 -7.87
CA GLU A 52 20.52 -18.59 -6.64
C GLU A 52 19.73 -17.32 -6.28
N ILE A 53 19.32 -16.55 -7.29
CA ILE A 53 18.58 -15.30 -7.05
C ILE A 53 17.19 -15.54 -6.45
N GLU A 54 16.59 -16.70 -6.67
CA GLU A 54 15.33 -17.09 -6.05
C GLU A 54 15.50 -17.31 -4.55
N VAL A 55 16.53 -18.05 -4.17
CA VAL A 55 16.87 -18.31 -2.77
C VAL A 55 17.15 -17.00 -2.05
N ASP A 56 17.93 -16.10 -2.65
CA ASP A 56 18.22 -14.78 -2.10
C ASP A 56 16.94 -13.94 -1.94
N ALA A 57 16.08 -13.90 -2.95
CA ALA A 57 14.83 -13.13 -2.90
C ALA A 57 13.90 -13.62 -1.78
N ILE A 58 13.74 -14.93 -1.63
CA ILE A 58 12.92 -15.54 -0.58
C ILE A 58 13.51 -15.24 0.80
N ASN A 59 14.83 -15.38 0.98
CA ASN A 59 15.49 -15.09 2.25
C ASN A 59 15.33 -13.63 2.66
N VAL A 60 15.54 -12.69 1.74
CA VAL A 60 15.36 -11.25 2.00
C VAL A 60 13.89 -10.94 2.28
N GLN A 61 12.95 -11.54 1.54
CA GLN A 61 11.52 -11.38 1.82
C GLN A 61 11.15 -11.83 3.22
N GLN A 62 11.63 -12.99 3.67
CA GLN A 62 11.35 -13.49 5.02
C GLN A 62 11.92 -12.54 6.09
N ASN A 63 13.15 -12.07 5.91
CA ASN A 63 13.74 -11.09 6.83
C ASN A 63 12.95 -9.78 6.87
N TRP A 64 12.50 -9.30 5.71
CA TRP A 64 11.68 -8.11 5.60
C TRP A 64 10.32 -8.29 6.31
N LEU A 65 9.65 -9.42 6.09
CA LEU A 65 8.37 -9.74 6.74
C LEU A 65 8.53 -9.84 8.25
N ASN A 66 9.57 -10.52 8.74
CA ASN A 66 9.85 -10.64 10.18
C ASN A 66 10.06 -9.27 10.84
N ALA A 67 10.68 -8.33 10.13
CA ALA A 67 10.92 -6.98 10.65
C ALA A 67 9.67 -6.08 10.62
N ASN A 68 8.77 -6.28 9.66
CA ASN A 68 7.76 -5.28 9.31
C ASN A 68 6.30 -5.74 9.45
N ALA A 69 6.04 -7.04 9.58
CA ALA A 69 4.68 -7.60 9.60
C ALA A 69 3.73 -6.93 10.61
N PRO A 70 4.11 -6.71 11.88
CA PRO A 70 3.21 -6.04 12.85
C PRO A 70 2.78 -4.65 12.39
N LEU A 71 3.72 -3.89 11.82
CA LEU A 71 3.46 -2.53 11.38
C LEU A 71 2.63 -2.48 10.10
N VAL A 72 2.84 -3.42 9.17
CA VAL A 72 2.02 -3.58 7.96
C VAL A 72 0.57 -3.90 8.31
N VAL A 73 0.36 -4.86 9.21
CA VAL A 73 -0.97 -5.28 9.66
C VAL A 73 -1.68 -4.15 10.41
N ALA A 74 -0.96 -3.43 11.27
CA ALA A 74 -1.50 -2.26 11.96
C ALA A 74 -1.88 -1.13 10.99
N ALA A 75 -1.03 -0.86 9.98
CA ALA A 75 -1.31 0.11 8.93
C ALA A 75 -2.53 -0.27 8.09
N ASP A 76 -2.69 -1.54 7.71
CA ASP A 76 -3.85 -2.00 6.93
C ASP A 76 -5.15 -1.87 7.73
N SER A 77 -5.12 -2.24 9.01
CA SER A 77 -6.25 -2.08 9.91
C SER A 77 -6.69 -0.62 10.03
N TYR A 78 -5.74 0.29 10.31
CA TYR A 78 -6.00 1.73 10.36
C TYR A 78 -6.51 2.27 9.02
N TYR A 79 -5.81 1.96 7.93
CA TYR A 79 -6.17 2.40 6.58
C TYR A 79 -7.58 1.95 6.18
N SER A 80 -7.94 0.72 6.52
CA SER A 80 -9.27 0.18 6.23
C SER A 80 -10.38 0.91 6.99
N GLN A 81 -10.12 1.32 8.23
CA GLN A 81 -11.05 2.16 8.99
C GLN A 81 -11.24 3.53 8.32
N GLN A 82 -10.16 4.14 7.81
CA GLN A 82 -10.23 5.41 7.08
C GLN A 82 -10.97 5.30 5.74
N GLN A 83 -10.91 4.15 5.09
CA GLN A 83 -11.57 3.93 3.79
C GLN A 83 -12.98 3.35 3.91
N ALA A 84 -13.51 3.13 5.12
CA ALA A 84 -14.80 2.47 5.33
C ALA A 84 -15.94 3.15 4.54
N GLU A 85 -16.03 4.49 4.58
CA GLU A 85 -17.05 5.26 3.87
C GLU A 85 -16.80 5.34 2.35
N ASN A 86 -15.55 5.16 1.91
CA ASN A 86 -15.15 5.19 0.51
C ASN A 86 -15.09 3.79 -0.13
N SER A 87 -15.65 2.79 0.55
CA SER A 87 -15.67 1.41 0.11
C SER A 87 -17.00 0.99 -0.53
N PHE A 88 -16.97 -0.11 -1.27
CA PHE A 88 -18.15 -0.68 -1.91
C PHE A 88 -18.03 -2.19 -2.02
N GLU A 89 -19.17 -2.86 -2.11
CA GLU A 89 -19.24 -4.30 -2.30
C GLU A 89 -19.20 -4.66 -3.79
N TYR A 90 -18.33 -5.59 -4.16
CA TYR A 90 -18.27 -6.16 -5.50
C TYR A 90 -17.79 -7.60 -5.46
N ALA A 91 -18.50 -8.50 -6.15
CA ALA A 91 -18.17 -9.92 -6.21
C ALA A 91 -17.96 -10.60 -4.82
N GLY A 92 -18.66 -10.12 -3.78
CA GLY A 92 -18.55 -10.63 -2.42
C GLY A 92 -17.34 -10.10 -1.64
N LEU A 93 -16.66 -9.07 -2.15
CA LEU A 93 -15.54 -8.39 -1.50
C LEU A 93 -15.90 -6.94 -1.21
N THR A 94 -15.49 -6.47 -0.03
CA THR A 94 -15.44 -5.04 0.29
C THR A 94 -14.17 -4.44 -0.31
N LEU A 95 -14.34 -3.53 -1.26
CA LEU A 95 -13.25 -2.91 -2.01
C LEU A 95 -13.20 -1.40 -1.78
N ALA A 96 -12.01 -0.82 -1.78
CA ALA A 96 -11.81 0.63 -1.86
C ALA A 96 -10.98 0.96 -3.11
N PRO A 97 -11.48 1.80 -4.03
CA PRO A 97 -10.74 2.13 -5.25
C PRO A 97 -9.34 2.70 -4.98
N THR A 98 -9.20 3.52 -3.95
CA THR A 98 -7.92 4.08 -3.48
C THR A 98 -6.93 2.99 -3.09
N ALA A 99 -7.39 1.92 -2.42
CA ALA A 99 -6.55 0.77 -2.07
C ALA A 99 -6.09 -0.01 -3.30
N ILE A 100 -7.00 -0.23 -4.26
CA ILE A 100 -6.67 -0.91 -5.52
C ILE A 100 -5.61 -0.10 -6.27
N ARG A 101 -5.82 1.20 -6.41
CA ARG A 101 -4.86 2.09 -7.08
C ARG A 101 -3.50 2.09 -6.37
N LEU A 102 -3.48 2.16 -5.04
CA LEU A 102 -2.25 2.08 -4.25
C LEU A 102 -1.45 0.81 -4.58
N VAL A 103 -2.12 -0.35 -4.68
CA VAL A 103 -1.51 -1.61 -5.09
C VAL A 103 -0.94 -1.54 -6.50
N LEU A 104 -1.71 -1.05 -7.47
CA LEU A 104 -1.27 -0.99 -8.86
C LEU A 104 -0.07 -0.05 -9.04
N ASP A 105 -0.12 1.14 -8.43
CA ASP A 105 0.93 2.14 -8.54
C ASP A 105 2.23 1.64 -7.88
N ALA A 106 2.15 1.03 -6.70
CA ALA A 106 3.32 0.48 -6.00
C ALA A 106 3.95 -0.71 -6.74
N ARG A 107 3.13 -1.63 -7.28
CA ARG A 107 3.63 -2.75 -8.12
C ARG A 107 4.28 -2.23 -9.39
N GLN A 108 3.64 -1.26 -10.07
CA GLN A 108 4.18 -0.70 -11.29
C GLN A 108 5.53 -0.01 -11.04
N LYS A 109 5.65 0.74 -9.95
CA LYS A 109 6.92 1.33 -9.51
C LYS A 109 8.03 0.28 -9.35
N ALA A 110 7.74 -0.84 -8.67
CA ALA A 110 8.71 -1.93 -8.50
C ALA A 110 9.13 -2.54 -9.84
N LYS A 111 8.17 -2.81 -10.73
CA LYS A 111 8.42 -3.33 -12.08
C LYS A 111 9.25 -2.39 -12.93
N ASP A 112 8.97 -1.09 -12.88
CA ASP A 112 9.70 -0.07 -13.63
C ASP A 112 11.14 0.06 -13.11
N GLU A 113 11.33 0.03 -11.80
CA GLU A 113 12.65 0.11 -11.20
C GLU A 113 13.54 -1.08 -11.58
N LEU A 114 12.98 -2.29 -11.57
CA LEU A 114 13.71 -3.48 -12.03
C LEU A 114 13.88 -3.49 -13.55
N SER A 115 12.85 -3.09 -14.30
CA SER A 115 12.83 -3.08 -15.77
C SER A 115 13.28 -4.41 -16.40
N LEU A 116 12.94 -5.55 -15.79
CA LEU A 116 13.51 -6.86 -16.17
C LEU A 116 13.23 -7.23 -17.64
N SER A 117 12.03 -6.96 -18.14
CA SER A 117 11.63 -7.28 -19.52
C SER A 117 12.46 -6.55 -20.59
N LYS A 118 13.15 -5.46 -20.22
CA LYS A 118 14.02 -4.66 -21.09
C LYS A 118 15.50 -5.10 -21.02
N ARG A 119 15.81 -6.15 -20.26
CA ARG A 119 17.18 -6.61 -19.97
C ARG A 119 17.39 -8.03 -20.50
N SER A 120 18.64 -8.34 -20.87
CA SER A 120 19.04 -9.72 -21.14
C SER A 120 18.97 -10.58 -19.87
N PRO A 121 18.82 -11.92 -19.97
CA PRO A 121 18.67 -12.79 -18.80
C PRO A 121 19.79 -12.62 -17.75
N ALA A 122 21.05 -12.56 -18.18
CA ALA A 122 22.18 -12.33 -17.27
C ALA A 122 22.09 -10.96 -16.56
N ASN A 123 21.58 -9.93 -17.24
CA ASN A 123 21.41 -8.61 -16.64
C ASN A 123 20.17 -8.51 -15.74
N GLN A 124 19.14 -9.34 -15.96
CA GLN A 124 18.02 -9.48 -15.03
C GLN A 124 18.52 -10.01 -13.68
N GLN A 125 19.28 -11.12 -13.69
CA GLN A 125 19.86 -11.69 -12.47
C GLN A 125 20.76 -10.69 -11.74
N LYS A 126 21.67 -10.00 -12.44
CA LYS A 126 22.52 -8.97 -11.85
C LYS A 126 21.75 -7.80 -11.25
N THR A 127 20.67 -7.37 -11.92
CA THR A 127 19.83 -6.27 -11.43
C THR A 127 19.13 -6.67 -10.13
N CYS A 128 18.57 -7.87 -10.09
CA CYS A 128 17.95 -8.40 -8.88
C CYS A 128 18.97 -8.60 -7.76
N ALA A 129 20.12 -9.21 -8.02
CA ALA A 129 21.16 -9.42 -7.02
C ALA A 129 21.61 -8.10 -6.40
N PHE A 130 21.83 -7.07 -7.24
CA PHE A 130 22.18 -5.73 -6.78
C PHE A 130 21.09 -5.09 -5.93
N LYS A 131 19.82 -5.25 -6.29
CA LYS A 131 18.69 -4.68 -5.54
C LYS A 131 18.47 -5.38 -4.20
N LEU A 132 18.54 -6.71 -4.18
CA LEU A 132 18.43 -7.49 -2.94
C LEU A 132 19.60 -7.19 -1.99
N ALA A 133 20.82 -7.06 -2.51
CA ALA A 133 22.00 -6.73 -1.69
C ALA A 133 21.93 -5.34 -1.03
N GLN A 134 21.17 -4.39 -1.60
CA GLN A 134 20.92 -3.09 -0.97
C GLN A 134 20.00 -3.17 0.25
N MET A 135 19.25 -4.26 0.39
CA MET A 135 18.33 -4.47 1.51
C MET A 135 19.08 -5.13 2.67
N ALA A 136 20.00 -4.37 3.28
CA ALA A 136 20.75 -4.82 4.45
C ALA A 136 19.83 -4.91 5.69
N PRO A 137 20.08 -5.84 6.63
CA PRO A 137 19.26 -5.99 7.85
C PRO A 137 19.05 -4.70 8.64
N ALA A 138 20.04 -3.81 8.65
CA ALA A 138 19.96 -2.52 9.36
C ALA A 138 19.02 -1.50 8.68
N THR A 139 18.71 -1.67 7.39
CA THR A 139 17.82 -0.77 6.63
C THR A 139 16.47 -1.40 6.31
N LEU A 140 16.25 -2.68 6.67
CA LEU A 140 15.00 -3.40 6.44
C LEU A 140 13.81 -2.87 7.26
N PRO A 141 13.95 -2.49 8.55
CA PRO A 141 12.80 -2.02 9.32
C PRO A 141 12.24 -0.70 8.76
N LEU A 142 10.96 -0.70 8.41
CA LEU A 142 10.21 0.47 7.98
C LEU A 142 10.22 1.60 9.04
N SER A 143 10.35 1.22 10.32
CA SER A 143 10.51 2.16 11.44
C SER A 143 11.77 3.01 11.38
N ASN A 144 12.72 2.70 10.50
CA ASN A 144 13.91 3.53 10.30
C ASN A 144 13.62 4.74 9.40
N ASP A 145 12.51 4.73 8.65
CA ASP A 145 12.05 5.92 7.94
C ASP A 145 11.49 6.94 8.93
N PRO A 146 11.98 8.20 8.96
CA PRO A 146 11.54 9.20 9.94
C PRO A 146 10.04 9.52 9.90
N ALA A 147 9.39 9.42 8.74
CA ALA A 147 7.94 9.64 8.61
C ALA A 147 7.15 8.50 9.27
N ILE A 148 7.65 7.26 9.17
CA ILE A 148 7.04 6.08 9.78
C ILE A 148 7.37 6.00 11.27
N ALA A 149 8.62 6.25 11.64
CA ALA A 149 9.11 6.20 13.03
C ALA A 149 8.25 7.04 13.98
N ARG A 150 7.85 8.23 13.53
CA ARG A 150 6.98 9.13 14.29
C ARG A 150 5.63 8.48 14.56
N ALA A 151 5.00 7.88 13.55
CA ALA A 151 3.66 7.30 13.63
C ALA A 151 3.59 5.88 14.22
N GLN A 152 4.72 5.20 14.34
CA GLN A 152 4.80 3.76 14.66
C GLN A 152 4.01 3.37 15.91
N THR A 153 4.27 4.03 17.05
CA THR A 153 3.61 3.69 18.32
C THR A 153 2.10 3.86 18.26
N GLU A 154 1.62 4.86 17.53
CA GLU A 154 0.18 5.09 17.36
C GLU A 154 -0.44 4.05 16.44
N LEU A 155 0.20 3.76 15.30
CA LEU A 155 -0.27 2.73 14.36
C LEU A 155 -0.40 1.38 15.05
N LEU A 156 0.59 0.95 15.82
CA LEU A 156 0.60 -0.35 16.49
C LEU A 156 -0.58 -0.56 17.46
N LYS A 157 -1.26 0.51 17.92
CA LYS A 157 -2.51 0.37 18.69
C LYS A 157 -3.68 -0.16 17.87
N HIS A 158 -3.61 -0.04 16.53
CA HIS A 158 -4.60 -0.55 15.60
C HIS A 158 -4.30 -1.98 15.15
N GLN A 159 -3.25 -2.62 15.67
CA GLN A 159 -2.88 -3.98 15.29
C GLN A 159 -3.95 -4.98 15.72
N PRO A 160 -4.64 -5.66 14.78
CA PRO A 160 -5.55 -6.77 15.09
C PRO A 160 -4.79 -7.98 15.63
N LEU A 161 -5.51 -8.83 16.36
CA LEU A 161 -4.92 -10.02 17.01
C LEU A 161 -4.57 -11.14 16.02
N ASP A 162 -5.31 -11.28 14.91
CA ASP A 162 -5.30 -12.49 14.06
C ASP A 162 -5.13 -12.23 12.55
N GLU A 163 -4.44 -11.15 12.12
CA GLU A 163 -4.26 -10.86 10.68
C GLU A 163 -2.84 -11.12 10.16
N THR A 164 -2.75 -11.43 8.86
CA THR A 164 -1.49 -11.70 8.14
C THR A 164 -1.10 -10.54 7.21
N PRO A 165 0.19 -10.21 7.07
CA PRO A 165 0.66 -9.05 6.29
C PRO A 165 0.56 -9.23 4.76
N LEU A 166 0.47 -10.47 4.27
CA LEU A 166 0.57 -10.76 2.83
C LEU A 166 -0.66 -10.32 2.03
N SER A 167 -1.81 -10.13 2.68
CA SER A 167 -3.04 -9.66 2.05
C SER A 167 -3.22 -8.14 2.11
N ALA A 168 -2.29 -7.41 2.72
CA ALA A 168 -2.40 -5.96 2.91
C ALA A 168 -2.02 -5.18 1.62
N PRO A 169 -2.80 -4.16 1.22
CA PRO A 169 -4.05 -3.73 1.83
C PRO A 169 -5.25 -4.60 1.45
N ARG A 170 -6.02 -5.05 2.44
CA ARG A 170 -7.16 -5.96 2.21
C ARG A 170 -8.23 -5.40 1.28
N LEU A 171 -8.48 -4.09 1.36
CA LEU A 171 -9.50 -3.41 0.55
C LEU A 171 -9.12 -3.31 -0.94
N ALA A 172 -7.92 -3.72 -1.34
CA ALA A 172 -7.57 -3.87 -2.75
C ALA A 172 -8.11 -5.17 -3.36
N GLY A 173 -8.55 -6.14 -2.54
CA GLY A 173 -9.18 -7.38 -3.01
C GLY A 173 -8.30 -8.26 -3.92
N GLY A 174 -6.98 -8.07 -3.91
CA GLY A 174 -6.06 -8.79 -4.79
C GLY A 174 -6.15 -8.40 -6.27
N ILE A 175 -6.79 -7.28 -6.60
CA ILE A 175 -6.99 -6.84 -7.98
C ILE A 175 -5.65 -6.49 -8.64
N ASN A 176 -5.49 -6.95 -9.88
CA ASN A 176 -4.34 -6.65 -10.73
C ASN A 176 -4.72 -5.65 -11.83
N ALA A 177 -3.73 -5.14 -12.56
CA ALA A 177 -4.00 -4.28 -13.71
C ALA A 177 -4.78 -5.07 -14.77
N ILE A 178 -5.97 -4.58 -15.11
CA ILE A 178 -6.89 -5.20 -16.07
C ILE A 178 -7.09 -4.23 -17.24
N PRO A 179 -7.06 -4.70 -18.50
CA PRO A 179 -7.35 -3.85 -19.65
C PRO A 179 -8.80 -3.36 -19.63
N GLY A 180 -9.03 -2.18 -20.24
CA GLY A 180 -10.37 -1.62 -20.41
C GLY A 180 -11.30 -2.55 -21.19
N GLY A 181 -12.54 -2.66 -20.71
CA GLY A 181 -13.60 -3.42 -21.35
C GLY A 181 -14.36 -2.64 -22.43
N LYS A 182 -15.51 -3.15 -22.84
CA LYS A 182 -16.36 -2.55 -23.89
C LYS A 182 -16.91 -1.19 -23.47
N SER A 183 -17.25 -1.02 -22.20
CA SER A 183 -17.82 0.24 -21.69
C SER A 183 -16.76 1.29 -21.35
N PHE A 184 -15.50 0.88 -21.24
CA PHE A 184 -14.40 1.71 -20.74
C PHE A 184 -14.24 3.02 -21.50
N PHE A 185 -14.25 2.99 -22.84
CA PHE A 185 -14.00 4.19 -23.64
C PHE A 185 -15.05 5.28 -23.38
N THR A 186 -16.33 4.89 -23.32
CA THR A 186 -17.44 5.80 -23.07
C THR A 186 -17.36 6.39 -21.66
N ILE A 187 -17.09 5.55 -20.66
CA ILE A 187 -16.93 5.96 -19.26
C ILE A 187 -15.77 6.93 -19.12
N ASN A 188 -14.59 6.55 -19.63
CA ASN A 188 -13.39 7.36 -19.52
C ASN A 188 -13.53 8.72 -20.22
N LYS A 189 -14.13 8.75 -21.43
CA LYS A 189 -14.37 9.99 -22.16
C LYS A 189 -15.35 10.91 -21.42
N SER A 190 -16.41 10.36 -20.83
CA SER A 190 -17.37 11.13 -20.04
C SER A 190 -16.77 11.66 -18.75
N HIS A 191 -15.83 10.92 -18.14
CA HIS A 191 -15.17 11.36 -16.91
C HIS A 191 -14.16 12.49 -17.19
N GLN A 192 -13.37 12.34 -18.25
CA GLN A 192 -12.38 13.34 -18.69
C GLN A 192 -12.98 14.73 -18.95
N SER A 193 -14.24 14.83 -19.39
CA SER A 193 -14.87 16.13 -19.61
C SER A 193 -15.24 16.88 -18.33
N ASN A 194 -15.33 16.19 -17.20
CA ASN A 194 -15.91 16.71 -15.96
C ASN A 194 -14.87 16.87 -14.84
N CYS A 195 -13.63 16.46 -15.07
CA CYS A 195 -12.65 16.28 -14.02
C CYS A 195 -11.22 16.59 -14.51
N PRO A 196 -10.53 17.58 -13.93
CA PRO A 196 -9.10 17.76 -14.12
C PRO A 196 -8.34 16.52 -13.62
N ASP A 197 -7.31 16.10 -14.34
CA ASP A 197 -6.53 14.89 -14.03
C ASP A 197 -7.38 13.63 -13.85
N ALA A 198 -8.38 13.48 -14.73
CA ALA A 198 -9.27 12.33 -14.75
C ALA A 198 -8.51 11.02 -15.00
N TYR A 199 -8.76 10.06 -14.12
CA TYR A 199 -8.27 8.69 -14.26
C TYR A 199 -9.42 7.71 -14.04
N THR A 200 -9.52 6.70 -14.91
CA THR A 200 -10.51 5.62 -14.80
C THR A 200 -9.78 4.32 -14.49
N LEU A 201 -9.96 3.81 -13.28
CA LEU A 201 -9.50 2.50 -12.86
C LEU A 201 -10.45 1.42 -13.36
N VAL A 202 -9.91 0.33 -13.91
CA VAL A 202 -10.67 -0.89 -14.22
C VAL A 202 -10.56 -1.85 -13.03
N ILE A 203 -11.71 -2.22 -12.47
CA ILE A 203 -11.82 -3.12 -11.31
C ILE A 203 -12.13 -4.54 -11.80
N ALA A 204 -13.05 -4.66 -12.78
CA ALA A 204 -13.43 -5.92 -13.38
C ALA A 204 -13.80 -5.74 -14.85
N ASN A 205 -13.55 -6.77 -15.66
CA ASN A 205 -13.84 -6.78 -17.09
C ASN A 205 -14.21 -8.20 -17.56
N ASP A 206 -15.32 -8.71 -17.03
CA ASP A 206 -15.86 -10.04 -17.32
C ASP A 206 -17.17 -9.90 -18.10
N TRP A 207 -17.07 -9.42 -19.34
CA TRP A 207 -18.24 -9.10 -20.17
C TRP A 207 -19.31 -10.22 -20.12
N PRO A 208 -20.58 -9.89 -19.80
CA PRO A 208 -21.18 -8.55 -19.80
C PRO A 208 -21.01 -7.72 -18.53
N LYS A 209 -20.36 -8.26 -17.49
CA LYS A 209 -20.19 -7.59 -16.20
C LYS A 209 -18.85 -6.84 -16.14
N GLU A 210 -18.91 -5.56 -15.87
CA GLU A 210 -17.72 -4.71 -15.79
C GLU A 210 -17.81 -3.83 -14.54
N ALA A 211 -16.67 -3.43 -13.99
CA ALA A 211 -16.62 -2.47 -12.89
C ALA A 211 -15.46 -1.51 -13.05
N TYR A 212 -15.72 -0.24 -12.74
CA TYR A 212 -14.77 0.84 -12.88
C TYR A 212 -14.84 1.79 -11.68
N ALA A 213 -13.77 2.53 -11.43
CA ALA A 213 -13.79 3.66 -10.52
C ALA A 213 -13.16 4.88 -11.18
N ASN A 214 -13.84 6.02 -11.05
CA ASN A 214 -13.38 7.29 -11.58
C ASN A 214 -12.70 8.10 -10.48
N PHE A 215 -11.58 8.73 -10.83
CA PHE A 215 -10.76 9.53 -9.93
C PHE A 215 -10.58 10.96 -10.45
N CYS A 216 -10.62 11.92 -9.53
CA CYS A 216 -10.13 13.28 -9.76
C CYS A 216 -8.86 13.51 -8.96
N GLY A 217 -7.72 13.56 -9.65
CA GLY A 217 -6.42 13.52 -9.00
C GLY A 217 -6.25 12.23 -8.19
N ALA A 218 -5.99 12.34 -6.89
CA ALA A 218 -5.85 11.19 -5.98
C ALA A 218 -7.19 10.66 -5.43
N LYS A 219 -8.28 11.44 -5.53
CA LYS A 219 -9.56 11.11 -4.90
C LYS A 219 -10.43 10.27 -5.83
N ALA A 220 -10.90 9.11 -5.37
CA ALA A 220 -11.98 8.37 -6.01
C ALA A 220 -13.30 9.14 -5.81
N VAL A 221 -14.05 9.38 -6.89
CA VAL A 221 -15.28 10.19 -6.86
C VAL A 221 -16.54 9.36 -7.10
N GLU A 222 -16.41 8.22 -7.80
CA GLU A 222 -17.50 7.29 -8.03
C GLU A 222 -17.00 5.92 -8.46
N VAL A 223 -17.88 4.94 -8.30
CA VAL A 223 -17.75 3.58 -8.82
C VAL A 223 -18.89 3.34 -9.80
N LEU A 224 -18.58 2.66 -10.91
CA LEU A 224 -19.53 2.28 -11.94
C LEU A 224 -19.57 0.76 -12.02
N ILE A 225 -20.74 0.17 -11.84
CA ILE A 225 -20.98 -1.27 -12.02
C ILE A 225 -21.86 -1.44 -13.24
N CYS A 226 -21.35 -2.12 -14.26
CA CYS A 226 -22.01 -2.25 -15.54
C CYS A 226 -22.48 -3.67 -15.81
N ASP A 227 -23.67 -3.79 -16.40
CA ASP A 227 -24.18 -5.03 -16.98
C ASP A 227 -24.71 -4.73 -18.40
N TRP A 228 -24.20 -5.46 -19.38
CA TRP A 228 -24.49 -5.24 -20.81
C TRP A 228 -24.26 -3.78 -21.25
N GLY A 229 -23.24 -3.13 -20.69
CA GLY A 229 -22.88 -1.74 -20.99
C GLY A 229 -23.79 -0.68 -20.38
N LYS A 230 -24.78 -1.06 -19.57
CA LYS A 230 -25.55 -0.14 -18.73
C LYS A 230 -24.93 -0.10 -17.36
N CYS A 231 -24.57 1.09 -16.88
CA CYS A 231 -23.81 1.26 -15.64
C CYS A 231 -24.63 1.97 -14.56
N ASP A 232 -24.67 1.37 -13.38
CA ASP A 232 -25.13 1.99 -12.16
C ASP A 232 -23.97 2.74 -11.50
N ILE A 233 -24.22 3.97 -11.07
CA ILE A 233 -23.20 4.87 -10.50
C ILE A 233 -23.42 5.02 -9.00
N LYS A 234 -22.39 4.72 -8.22
CA LYS A 234 -22.33 5.01 -6.77
C LYS A 234 -21.29 6.10 -6.52
N LYS A 235 -21.70 7.23 -5.94
CA LYS A 235 -20.77 8.28 -5.49
C LYS A 235 -20.02 7.83 -4.23
N LEU A 236 -18.77 8.27 -4.11
CA LEU A 236 -17.90 8.08 -2.94
C LEU A 236 -17.63 9.42 -2.26
#